data_AF-A0A9D1JMF0-F1
#
_entry.id   AF-A0A9D1JMF0-F1
#
_cell.length_a   1.000
_cell.length_b   1.000
_cell.length_c   1.000
_cell.angle_alpha   90.00
_cell.angle_beta   90.00
_cell.angle_gamma   90.00
#
_symmetry.space_group_name_H-M   'P 1'
#
loop_
_entity.id
_entity.type
_entity.pdbx_description
1 polymer ?
#
loop_
_entity_poly.entity_id
_entity_poly.type
_entity_poly.pdbx_seq_one_letter_code
_entity_poly.pdbx_strand_id
1 'polypeptide(L)'
;MNNAIAICSNGFSSNCSISSNNRNKRSTIIITINKYQTELTLPTKKTTTYVIESPQHAYNKNCDIPDGYILSNSENLLDVNKIYNLSKIDKMASLKKNWNGYGGKCFKRKALQKFRSIIDSLDIQPEIAPTGRGSLYIQFENNTSILSFEVFENSADKVLVPNGDFSKLQSEHITEDLEQSIKRAVDKFYGRTRD
;
A
#
# COMPACT_ATOMS: atom_id res chain seq x y z
N MET A 1 -21.84 19.46 23.22
CA MET A 1 -22.06 19.28 21.77
C MET A 1 -20.77 18.66 21.22
N ASN A 2 -20.84 17.44 20.68
CA ASN A 2 -19.66 16.77 20.12
C ASN A 2 -19.63 17.09 18.62
N ASN A 3 -18.66 17.88 18.19
CA ASN A 3 -18.49 18.26 16.79
C ASN A 3 -17.53 17.27 16.13
N ALA A 4 -18.04 16.44 15.22
CA ALA A 4 -17.20 15.72 14.27
C ALA A 4 -16.92 16.65 13.09
N ILE A 5 -15.64 16.87 12.78
CA ILE A 5 -15.22 17.68 11.63
C ILE A 5 -14.48 16.75 10.67
N ALA A 6 -15.10 16.45 9.53
CA ALA A 6 -14.45 15.84 8.40
C ALA A 6 -14.06 16.97 7.42
N ILE A 7 -12.79 17.02 7.02
CA ILE A 7 -12.30 18.01 6.06
C ILE A 7 -12.25 17.34 4.69
N CYS A 8 -13.19 17.69 3.82
CA CYS A 8 -13.10 17.36 2.40
C CYS A 8 -12.10 18.32 1.75
N SER A 9 -10.95 17.83 1.31
CA SER A 9 -10.05 18.66 0.50
C SER A 9 -10.67 18.92 -0.87
N ASN A 10 -10.67 20.19 -1.26
CA ASN A 10 -11.41 20.76 -2.39
C ASN A 10 -11.08 20.06 -3.72
N GLY A 11 -12.10 19.52 -4.40
CA GLY A 11 -11.90 18.99 -5.76
C GLY A 11 -13.12 18.43 -6.50
N PHE A 12 -14.08 17.78 -5.83
CA PHE A 12 -15.30 17.28 -6.50
C PHE A 12 -16.53 17.46 -5.61
N SER A 13 -17.38 18.43 -5.97
CA SER A 13 -18.53 18.88 -5.19
C SER A 13 -19.81 18.05 -5.38
N SER A 14 -19.77 16.84 -5.94
CA SER A 14 -21.03 16.16 -6.32
C SER A 14 -21.46 14.96 -5.48
N ASN A 15 -20.59 14.18 -4.82
CA ASN A 15 -21.05 12.88 -4.28
C ASN A 15 -20.50 12.49 -2.89
N CYS A 16 -20.23 13.46 -2.00
CA CYS A 16 -19.91 13.18 -0.61
C CYS A 16 -20.99 13.80 0.30
N SER A 17 -21.80 12.96 0.94
CA SER A 17 -22.83 13.40 1.90
C SER A 17 -22.61 12.73 3.24
N ILE A 18 -22.62 13.55 4.31
CA ILE A 18 -22.50 13.09 5.69
C ILE A 18 -23.85 13.28 6.36
N SER A 19 -24.39 12.22 6.97
CA SER A 19 -25.52 12.33 7.89
C SER A 19 -25.14 11.76 9.25
N SER A 20 -25.57 12.44 10.31
CA SER A 20 -25.36 12.02 11.70
C SER A 20 -26.68 11.66 12.35
N ASN A 21 -26.77 10.49 12.98
CA ASN A 21 -27.94 10.10 13.77
C ASN A 21 -27.53 9.92 15.24
N ASN A 22 -28.21 10.65 16.14
CA ASN A 22 -27.97 10.61 17.58
C ASN A 22 -29.14 9.87 18.25
N ARG A 23 -29.10 8.54 18.23
CA ARG A 23 -29.96 7.72 19.09
C ARG A 23 -29.08 6.87 20.00
N ASN A 24 -29.38 6.91 21.31
CA ASN A 24 -28.77 6.07 22.34
C ASN A 24 -27.25 6.21 22.55
N LYS A 25 -26.78 7.41 22.94
CA LYS A 25 -25.40 7.67 23.43
C LYS A 25 -24.28 7.17 22.49
N ARG A 26 -24.56 7.01 21.20
CA ARG A 26 -23.61 6.66 20.14
C ARG A 26 -23.85 7.61 18.97
N SER A 27 -22.78 8.21 18.47
CA SER A 27 -22.84 9.01 17.25
C SER A 27 -22.54 8.11 16.07
N THR A 28 -23.51 7.95 15.16
CA THR A 28 -23.29 7.25 13.89
C THR A 28 -23.03 8.27 12.80
N ILE A 29 -21.90 8.14 12.09
CA ILE A 29 -21.57 8.92 10.89
C ILE A 29 -21.75 8.01 9.68
N ILE A 30 -22.61 8.42 8.76
CA ILE A 30 -22.75 7.75 7.46
C ILE A 30 -21.89 8.51 6.44
N ILE A 31 -20.88 7.84 5.89
CA ILE A 31 -20.08 8.39 4.80
C ILE A 31 -20.56 7.75 3.51
N THR A 32 -21.11 8.57 2.61
CA THR A 32 -21.50 8.13 1.27
C THR A 32 -20.48 8.68 0.28
N ILE A 33 -19.84 7.79 -0.49
CA ILE A 33 -18.96 8.16 -1.60
C ILE A 33 -19.50 7.45 -2.85
N ASN A 34 -20.12 8.20 -3.74
CA ASN A 34 -20.86 7.65 -4.89
C ASN A 34 -21.95 6.63 -4.46
N LYS A 35 -21.93 5.39 -4.97
CA LYS A 35 -22.96 4.34 -4.79
C LYS A 35 -22.79 3.48 -3.53
N TYR A 36 -21.80 3.76 -2.69
CA TYR A 36 -21.51 2.97 -1.49
C TYR A 36 -21.77 3.78 -0.23
N GLN A 37 -22.45 3.16 0.73
CA GLN A 37 -22.73 3.70 2.05
C GLN A 37 -21.99 2.86 3.09
N THR A 38 -21.36 3.53 4.06
CA THR A 38 -20.81 2.87 5.24
C THR A 38 -21.23 3.62 6.50
N GLU A 39 -21.52 2.85 7.55
CA GLU A 39 -21.93 3.37 8.86
C GLU A 39 -20.77 3.22 9.86
N LEU A 40 -20.30 4.34 10.40
CA LEU A 40 -19.29 4.37 11.46
C LEU A 40 -19.96 4.73 12.78
N THR A 41 -19.82 3.86 13.78
CA THR A 41 -20.31 4.12 15.14
C THR A 41 -19.14 4.57 16.01
N LEU A 42 -19.15 5.83 16.44
CA LEU A 42 -18.04 6.40 17.22
C LEU A 42 -18.24 6.21 18.74
N PRO A 43 -17.19 5.79 19.48
CA PRO A 43 -17.18 5.91 20.93
C PRO A 43 -17.13 7.38 21.34
N THR A 44 -17.99 7.78 22.26
CA THR A 44 -18.42 9.17 22.54
C THR A 44 -17.38 10.13 23.13
N LYS A 45 -16.07 9.84 23.05
CA LYS A 45 -15.05 10.60 23.79
C LYS A 45 -13.82 11.08 23.02
N LYS A 46 -13.69 10.85 21.71
CA LYS A 46 -12.54 11.39 20.95
C LYS A 46 -12.97 12.03 19.63
N THR A 47 -12.54 13.27 19.43
CA THR A 47 -12.55 13.95 18.14
C THR A 47 -11.49 13.30 17.27
N THR A 48 -11.88 12.69 16.15
CA THR A 48 -10.96 12.09 15.18
C THR A 48 -11.15 12.78 13.84
N THR A 49 -10.08 13.36 13.30
CA THR A 49 -10.06 14.00 11.98
C THR A 49 -9.60 12.97 10.94
N TYR A 50 -10.36 12.80 9.86
CA TYR A 50 -10.00 11.95 8.72
C TYR A 50 -9.82 12.80 7.46
N VAL A 51 -8.76 12.55 6.70
CA VAL A 51 -8.48 13.20 5.41
C VAL A 51 -8.59 12.13 4.32
N ILE A 52 -9.42 12.38 3.30
CA ILE A 52 -9.63 11.50 2.15
C ILE A 52 -9.10 12.25 0.92
N GLU A 53 -8.07 11.73 0.26
CA GLU A 53 -7.53 12.32 -0.97
C GLU A 53 -7.89 11.47 -2.20
N SER A 54 -8.44 12.11 -3.23
CA SER A 54 -8.80 11.49 -4.51
C SER A 54 -7.71 11.71 -5.58
N PRO A 55 -7.28 10.69 -6.34
CA PRO A 55 -6.52 10.90 -7.57
C PRO A 55 -7.45 11.14 -8.79
N GLN A 56 -7.06 12.08 -9.66
CA GLN A 56 -7.80 12.53 -10.84
C GLN A 56 -7.70 11.57 -12.06
N HIS A 57 -8.85 11.32 -12.69
CA HIS A 57 -9.20 11.00 -14.10
C HIS A 57 -8.22 10.31 -15.08
N ALA A 58 -8.67 9.21 -15.71
CA ALA A 58 -9.05 9.07 -17.14
C ALA A 58 -8.75 7.66 -17.73
N TYR A 59 -9.82 6.94 -18.07
CA TYR A 59 -9.87 5.51 -18.44
C TYR A 59 -9.58 5.24 -19.94
N ASN A 60 -8.93 4.12 -20.26
CA ASN A 60 -8.89 3.56 -21.62
C ASN A 60 -8.90 2.00 -21.60
N LYS A 61 -9.66 1.40 -22.51
CA LYS A 61 -10.16 0.02 -22.55
C LYS A 61 -9.15 -1.00 -23.12
N ASN A 62 -8.07 -1.35 -22.41
CA ASN A 62 -7.21 -2.46 -22.88
C ASN A 62 -6.43 -3.22 -21.80
N CYS A 63 -7.00 -3.41 -20.61
CA CYS A 63 -6.56 -4.41 -19.62
C CYS A 63 -7.76 -4.70 -18.71
N ASP A 64 -8.19 -5.95 -18.58
CA ASP A 64 -9.30 -6.33 -17.70
C ASP A 64 -8.90 -6.18 -16.22
N ILE A 65 -9.71 -5.44 -15.46
CA ILE A 65 -9.49 -5.04 -14.05
C ILE A 65 -10.66 -5.55 -13.19
N PRO A 66 -10.44 -6.11 -11.99
CA PRO A 66 -11.47 -6.24 -10.97
C PRO A 66 -11.60 -4.94 -10.16
N ASP A 67 -12.84 -4.50 -9.96
CA ASP A 67 -13.22 -3.41 -9.06
C ASP A 67 -12.72 -3.66 -7.62
N GLY A 68 -12.29 -2.60 -6.92
CA GLY A 68 -12.01 -2.66 -5.49
C GLY A 68 -11.87 -1.29 -4.85
N TYR A 69 -12.69 -1.01 -3.84
CA TYR A 69 -12.51 0.06 -2.85
C TYR A 69 -12.10 -0.58 -1.51
N ILE A 70 -11.25 0.08 -0.73
CA ILE A 70 -10.86 -0.34 0.63
C ILE A 70 -11.64 0.47 1.66
N LEU A 71 -12.33 -0.22 2.58
CA LEU A 71 -12.90 0.32 3.82
C LEU A 71 -12.24 -0.41 5.01
N SER A 72 -11.74 0.32 6.01
CA SER A 72 -11.20 -0.27 7.24
C SER A 72 -12.05 0.12 8.45
N ASN A 73 -12.33 -0.84 9.33
CA ASN A 73 -12.92 -0.64 10.65
C ASN A 73 -11.93 -1.13 11.73
N SER A 74 -11.88 -0.41 12.85
CA SER A 74 -10.80 -0.40 13.83
C SER A 74 -10.90 -1.50 14.90
N GLU A 75 -9.84 -2.29 15.06
CA GLU A 75 -9.28 -2.66 16.38
C GLU A 75 -7.73 -2.72 16.40
N ASN A 76 -7.04 -2.49 15.28
CA ASN A 76 -5.58 -2.55 15.21
C ASN A 76 -4.99 -1.18 14.87
N LEU A 77 -3.88 -0.83 15.53
CA LEU A 77 -3.03 0.32 15.16
C LEU A 77 -2.83 0.31 13.64
N LEU A 78 -3.37 1.31 12.96
CA LEU A 78 -3.24 1.46 11.52
C LEU A 78 -1.76 1.59 11.18
N ASP A 79 -1.21 0.59 10.48
CA ASP A 79 0.10 0.72 9.86
C ASP A 79 -0.03 1.62 8.63
N VAL A 80 0.13 2.93 8.88
CA VAL A 80 0.00 3.98 7.86
C VAL A 80 0.97 3.73 6.69
N ASN A 81 2.15 3.18 6.96
CA ASN A 81 3.14 2.88 5.93
C ASN A 81 2.66 1.73 5.02
N LYS A 82 2.03 0.70 5.60
CA LYS A 82 1.42 -0.39 4.83
C LYS A 82 0.32 0.13 3.92
N ILE A 83 -0.59 0.95 4.46
CA ILE A 83 -1.67 1.56 3.67
C ILE A 83 -1.11 2.38 2.51
N TYR A 84 -0.06 3.18 2.78
CA TYR A 84 0.59 3.98 1.76
C TYR A 84 1.25 3.12 0.67
N ASN A 85 1.95 2.06 1.04
CA ASN A 85 2.58 1.13 0.11
C ASN A 85 1.55 0.38 -0.75
N LEU A 86 0.44 -0.10 -0.16
CA LEU A 86 -0.65 -0.71 -0.92
C LEU A 86 -1.28 0.29 -1.90
N SER A 87 -1.49 1.55 -1.48
CA SER A 87 -1.99 2.60 -2.37
C SER A 87 -1.05 2.88 -3.55
N LYS A 88 0.28 2.86 -3.32
CA LYS A 88 1.25 2.94 -4.41
C LYS A 88 1.10 1.79 -5.41
N ILE A 89 0.94 0.56 -4.93
CA ILE A 89 0.73 -0.62 -5.80
C ILE A 89 -0.57 -0.47 -6.60
N ASP A 90 -1.63 0.05 -5.99
CA ASP A 90 -2.90 0.28 -6.68
C ASP A 90 -2.75 1.30 -7.81
N LYS A 91 -2.00 2.37 -7.57
CA LYS A 91 -1.67 3.38 -8.60
C LYS A 91 -0.84 2.77 -9.74
N MET A 92 0.00 1.75 -9.49
CA MET A 92 0.77 1.08 -10.54
C MET A 92 -0.12 0.41 -11.59
N ALA A 93 -1.33 -0.03 -11.22
CA ALA A 93 -2.29 -0.62 -12.16
C ALA A 93 -2.69 0.34 -13.30
N SER A 94 -2.57 1.66 -13.07
CA SER A 94 -2.88 2.70 -14.05
C SER A 94 -1.71 3.07 -14.96
N LEU A 95 -0.50 2.56 -14.69
CA LEU A 95 0.69 2.89 -15.47
C LEU A 95 0.63 2.25 -16.85
N LYS A 96 0.58 3.11 -17.86
CA LYS A 96 0.57 2.71 -19.28
C LYS A 96 1.97 2.29 -19.74
N LYS A 97 2.05 1.64 -20.90
CA LYS A 97 3.34 1.41 -21.57
C LYS A 97 4.06 2.75 -21.75
N ASN A 98 5.38 2.75 -21.53
CA ASN A 98 6.25 3.92 -21.57
C ASN A 98 5.94 5.00 -20.51
N TRP A 99 5.36 4.63 -19.35
CA TRP A 99 4.99 5.59 -18.29
C TRP A 99 6.17 6.42 -17.75
N ASN A 100 7.40 5.93 -17.90
CA ASN A 100 8.61 6.61 -17.45
C ASN A 100 9.39 7.31 -18.58
N GLY A 101 8.90 7.31 -19.83
CA GLY A 101 9.61 7.87 -20.98
C GLY A 101 10.79 7.02 -21.52
N TYR A 102 11.11 5.89 -20.87
CA TYR A 102 12.24 5.01 -21.21
C TYR A 102 11.80 3.57 -21.49
N GLY A 103 10.60 3.37 -22.05
CA GLY A 103 10.08 2.07 -22.43
C GLY A 103 9.47 1.26 -21.29
N GLY A 104 9.15 1.90 -20.15
CA GLY A 104 8.57 1.24 -18.97
C GLY A 104 7.38 0.34 -19.29
N LYS A 105 7.42 -0.91 -18.84
CA LYS A 105 6.34 -1.88 -19.03
C LYS A 105 5.15 -1.56 -18.11
N CYS A 106 3.93 -1.85 -18.59
CA CYS A 106 2.77 -1.92 -17.73
C CYS A 106 2.84 -3.17 -16.83
N PHE A 107 2.06 -3.17 -15.75
CA PHE A 107 2.05 -4.25 -14.77
C PHE A 107 0.95 -5.27 -15.07
N LYS A 108 1.30 -6.56 -15.04
CA LYS A 108 0.31 -7.64 -15.11
C LYS A 108 -0.44 -7.75 -13.79
N ARG A 109 -1.73 -8.11 -13.86
CA ARG A 109 -2.57 -8.34 -12.67
C ARG A 109 -1.96 -9.33 -11.67
N LYS A 110 -1.37 -10.42 -12.16
CA LYS A 110 -0.69 -11.43 -11.33
C LYS A 110 0.50 -10.85 -10.54
N ALA A 111 1.30 -9.99 -11.18
CA ALA A 111 2.42 -9.31 -10.53
C ALA A 111 1.91 -8.34 -9.44
N LEU A 112 0.88 -7.53 -9.73
CA LEU A 112 0.28 -6.62 -8.74
C LEU A 112 -0.29 -7.38 -7.53
N GLN A 113 -0.97 -8.51 -7.76
CA GLN A 113 -1.44 -9.38 -6.67
C GLN A 113 -0.29 -9.93 -5.84
N LYS A 114 0.80 -10.36 -6.48
CA LYS A 114 2.01 -10.81 -5.79
C LYS A 114 2.64 -9.71 -4.94
N PHE A 115 2.74 -8.49 -5.47
CA PHE A 115 3.28 -7.34 -4.75
C PHE A 115 2.45 -7.00 -3.51
N ARG A 116 1.11 -6.98 -3.64
CA ARG A 116 0.21 -6.76 -2.49
C ARG A 116 0.42 -7.82 -1.41
N SER A 117 0.46 -9.11 -1.79
CA SER A 117 0.68 -10.24 -0.87
C SER A 117 1.97 -10.07 -0.06
N ILE A 118 3.07 -9.70 -0.73
CA ILE A 118 4.36 -9.47 -0.08
C ILE A 118 4.29 -8.27 0.88
N ILE A 119 3.72 -7.14 0.45
CA ILE A 119 3.62 -5.95 1.33
C ILE A 119 2.72 -6.20 2.55
N ASP A 120 1.65 -6.96 2.38
CA ASP A 120 0.73 -7.31 3.47
C ASP A 120 1.39 -8.23 4.53
N SER A 121 2.24 -9.17 4.11
CA SER A 121 2.89 -10.13 5.02
C SER A 121 4.13 -9.62 5.73
N LEU A 122 4.62 -8.43 5.38
CA LEU A 122 5.78 -7.81 6.02
C LEU A 122 5.39 -7.03 7.29
N ASP A 123 6.09 -7.35 8.39
CA ASP A 123 5.95 -6.68 9.69
C ASP A 123 6.68 -5.33 9.76
N ILE A 124 7.70 -5.14 8.90
CA ILE A 124 8.39 -3.86 8.71
C ILE A 124 8.08 -3.42 7.28
N GLN A 125 7.59 -2.19 7.13
CA GLN A 125 7.22 -1.68 5.83
C GLN A 125 8.41 -1.07 5.09
N PRO A 126 8.68 -1.51 3.84
CA PRO A 126 9.80 -1.01 3.05
C PRO A 126 9.50 0.32 2.37
N GLU A 127 10.54 0.95 1.83
CA GLU A 127 10.35 1.86 0.71
C GLU A 127 10.11 1.07 -0.58
N ILE A 128 9.14 1.50 -1.39
CA ILE A 128 8.83 0.86 -2.67
C ILE A 128 8.73 1.84 -3.83
N ALA A 129 9.15 1.36 -5.00
CA ALA A 129 9.03 2.06 -6.27
C ALA A 129 8.78 1.09 -7.44
N PRO A 130 7.96 1.47 -8.44
CA PRO A 130 7.83 0.68 -9.66
C PRO A 130 9.13 0.77 -10.49
N THR A 131 9.50 -0.30 -11.18
CA THR A 131 10.59 -0.25 -12.17
C THR A 131 10.04 -0.25 -13.60
N GLY A 132 10.88 0.19 -14.56
CA GLY A 132 10.56 0.09 -15.99
C GLY A 132 10.43 -1.36 -16.50
N ARG A 133 10.84 -2.36 -15.72
CA ARG A 133 10.78 -3.78 -16.11
C ARG A 133 9.45 -4.46 -15.79
N GLY A 134 8.50 -3.74 -15.18
CA GLY A 134 7.23 -4.31 -14.71
C GLY A 134 7.39 -5.11 -13.41
N SER A 135 8.41 -4.76 -12.63
CA SER A 135 8.73 -5.29 -11.29
C SER A 135 8.55 -4.20 -10.23
N LEU A 136 8.48 -4.63 -8.97
CA LEU A 136 8.48 -3.76 -7.79
C LEU A 136 9.88 -3.74 -7.17
N TYR A 137 10.48 -2.56 -7.04
CA TYR A 137 11.65 -2.38 -6.20
C TYR A 137 11.21 -2.18 -4.76
N ILE A 138 11.83 -2.93 -3.85
CA ILE A 138 11.57 -2.94 -2.41
C ILE A 138 12.90 -2.72 -1.70
N GLN A 139 12.98 -1.75 -0.80
CA GLN A 139 14.20 -1.42 -0.05
C GLN A 139 13.93 -1.31 1.44
N PHE A 140 14.85 -1.89 2.21
CA PHE A 140 14.97 -1.77 3.64
C PHE A 140 16.34 -1.22 3.97
N GLU A 141 16.39 -0.34 4.96
CA GLU A 141 17.63 0.22 5.46
C GLU A 141 17.65 0.06 6.97
N ASN A 142 18.82 -0.30 7.48
CA ASN A 142 19.15 -0.08 8.87
C ASN A 142 20.33 0.91 8.93
N ASN A 143 20.81 1.23 10.14
CA ASN A 143 21.82 2.26 10.34
C ASN A 143 23.10 2.10 9.49
N THR A 144 23.42 0.87 9.05
CA THR A 144 24.66 0.61 8.32
C THR A 144 24.44 -0.13 7.01
N SER A 145 23.35 -0.84 6.82
CA SER A 145 23.20 -1.82 5.72
C SER A 145 21.93 -1.59 4.93
N ILE A 146 21.94 -2.05 3.68
CA ILE A 146 20.79 -1.98 2.77
C ILE A 146 20.42 -3.40 2.35
N LEU A 147 19.14 -3.76 2.50
CA LEU A 147 18.56 -4.96 1.93
C LEU A 147 17.53 -4.53 0.89
N SER A 148 17.67 -4.98 -0.34
CA SER A 148 16.73 -4.67 -1.41
C SER A 148 16.31 -5.91 -2.19
N PHE A 149 15.13 -5.82 -2.79
CA PHE A 149 14.57 -6.81 -3.68
C PHE A 149 14.03 -6.12 -4.92
N GLU A 150 14.29 -6.70 -6.08
CA GLU A 150 13.47 -6.45 -7.25
C GLU A 150 12.54 -7.64 -7.49
N VAL A 151 11.25 -7.42 -7.26
CA VAL A 151 10.23 -8.47 -7.27
C VAL A 151 9.50 -8.49 -8.61
N PHE A 152 9.52 -9.64 -9.27
CA PHE A 152 8.78 -9.96 -10.49
C PHE A 152 7.54 -10.81 -10.15
N GLU A 153 6.81 -11.24 -11.19
CA GLU A 153 5.61 -12.07 -11.03
C GLU A 153 5.89 -13.38 -10.27
N ASN A 154 7.02 -14.04 -10.57
CA ASN A 154 7.35 -15.38 -10.06
C ASN A 154 8.76 -15.49 -9.47
N SER A 155 9.49 -14.39 -9.33
CA SER A 155 10.86 -14.40 -8.83
C SER A 155 11.21 -13.07 -8.17
N ALA A 156 12.33 -13.02 -7.46
CA ALA A 156 12.95 -11.78 -7.05
C ALA A 156 14.47 -11.87 -7.09
N ASP A 157 15.11 -10.74 -7.38
CA ASP A 157 16.54 -10.56 -7.18
C ASP A 157 16.75 -9.85 -5.85
N LYS A 158 17.40 -10.52 -4.90
CA LYS A 158 17.78 -9.96 -3.60
C LYS A 158 19.19 -9.39 -3.67
N VAL A 159 19.40 -8.23 -3.06
CA VAL A 159 20.71 -7.62 -2.85
C VAL A 159 20.86 -7.18 -1.39
N LEU A 160 21.95 -7.59 -0.75
CA LEU A 160 22.37 -7.11 0.57
C LEU A 160 23.70 -6.36 0.43
N VAL A 161 23.73 -5.11 0.89
CA VAL A 161 24.95 -4.29 1.02
C VAL A 161 25.25 -4.12 2.51
N PRO A 162 26.19 -4.90 3.08
CA PRO A 162 26.51 -4.80 4.49
C PRO A 162 27.38 -3.57 4.76
N ASN A 163 27.04 -2.81 5.80
CA ASN A 163 27.82 -1.64 6.24
C ASN A 163 28.06 -0.58 5.14
N GLY A 164 27.14 -0.46 4.18
CA GLY A 164 27.24 0.47 3.05
C GLY A 164 28.40 0.14 2.09
N ASP A 165 29.04 -1.01 2.28
CA ASP A 165 30.21 -1.43 1.56
C ASP A 165 29.81 -2.25 0.33
N PHE A 166 29.66 -1.56 -0.81
CA PHE A 166 29.30 -2.18 -2.08
C PHE A 166 30.32 -3.23 -2.55
N SER A 167 31.56 -3.23 -2.04
CA SER A 167 32.53 -4.29 -2.35
C SER A 167 32.16 -5.65 -1.72
N LYS A 168 31.31 -5.63 -0.69
CA LYS A 168 30.80 -6.81 0.03
C LYS A 168 29.37 -7.17 -0.35
N LEU A 169 28.89 -6.66 -1.48
CA LEU A 169 27.55 -6.93 -1.97
C LEU A 169 27.31 -8.44 -2.10
N GLN A 170 26.15 -8.87 -1.60
CA GLN A 170 25.67 -10.25 -1.75
C GLN A 170 24.38 -10.23 -2.55
N SER A 171 24.30 -11.05 -3.59
CA SER A 171 23.13 -11.18 -4.45
C SER A 171 22.60 -12.61 -4.48
N GLU A 172 21.28 -12.76 -4.55
CA GLU A 172 20.62 -14.06 -4.64
C GLU A 172 19.38 -13.95 -5.53
N HIS A 173 19.18 -14.94 -6.40
CA HIS A 173 17.96 -15.07 -7.18
C HIS A 173 16.99 -16.03 -6.47
N ILE A 174 15.75 -15.59 -6.26
CA ILE A 174 14.72 -16.34 -5.52
C ILE A 174 13.59 -16.71 -6.48
N THR A 175 13.27 -17.99 -6.59
CA THR A 175 12.14 -18.50 -7.40
C THR A 175 11.13 -19.30 -6.57
N GLU A 176 11.58 -19.92 -5.49
CA GLU A 176 10.75 -20.78 -4.62
C GLU A 176 10.38 -20.07 -3.32
N ASP A 177 9.18 -20.36 -2.81
CA ASP A 177 8.62 -19.78 -1.58
C ASP A 177 8.80 -18.26 -1.48
N LEU A 178 8.67 -17.56 -2.62
CA LEU A 178 9.08 -16.17 -2.80
C LEU A 178 8.71 -15.25 -1.64
N GLU A 179 7.43 -15.26 -1.24
CA GLU A 179 6.93 -14.43 -0.15
C GLU A 179 7.55 -14.77 1.21
N GLN A 180 7.65 -16.07 1.51
CA GLN A 180 8.24 -16.53 2.77
C GLN A 180 9.76 -16.28 2.80
N SER A 181 10.44 -16.44 1.67
CA SER A 181 11.88 -16.17 1.51
C SER A 181 12.20 -14.68 1.68
N ILE A 182 11.37 -13.78 1.12
CA ILE A 182 11.48 -12.33 1.38
C ILE A 182 11.22 -12.04 2.86
N LYS A 183 10.14 -12.56 3.45
CA LYS A 183 9.84 -12.33 4.87
C LYS A 183 10.97 -12.77 5.78
N ARG A 184 11.50 -14.00 5.58
CA ARG A 184 12.65 -14.52 6.34
C ARG A 184 13.89 -13.65 6.20
N ALA A 185 14.18 -13.17 4.99
CA ALA A 185 15.31 -12.30 4.75
C ALA A 185 15.16 -10.95 5.47
N VAL A 186 13.95 -10.37 5.49
CA VAL A 186 13.65 -9.14 6.24
C VAL A 186 13.74 -9.36 7.74
N ASP A 187 13.16 -10.44 8.25
CA ASP A 187 13.24 -10.79 9.67
C ASP A 187 14.70 -10.97 10.11
N LYS A 188 15.51 -11.68 9.33
CA LYS A 188 16.96 -11.82 9.58
C LYS A 188 17.69 -10.48 9.56
N PHE A 189 17.38 -9.62 8.59
CA PHE A 189 18.03 -8.31 8.42
C PHE A 189 17.79 -7.36 9.61
N TYR A 190 16.66 -7.51 10.30
CA TYR A 190 16.32 -6.76 11.52
C TYR A 190 16.50 -7.56 12.82
N GLY A 191 17.11 -8.75 12.78
CA GLY A 191 17.36 -9.56 13.98
C GLY A 191 16.09 -10.10 14.66
N ARG A 192 15.04 -10.38 13.89
CA ARG A 192 13.74 -10.89 14.37
C ARG A 192 13.56 -12.41 14.27
N THR A 193 14.56 -13.13 13.78
CA THR A 193 14.56 -14.59 13.82
C THR A 193 14.75 -15.08 15.26
N ARG A 194 13.84 -15.94 15.74
CA ARG A 194 14.08 -16.80 16.90
C ARG A 194 14.92 -17.98 16.39
N ASP A 195 16.08 -18.18 17.00
CA ASP A 195 16.88 -19.40 16.82
C ASP A 195 16.10 -20.64 17.31
#